data_AF-A0A519M1F5-F1
#
_entry.id   AF-A0A519M1F5-F1
#
_cell.length_a   1.000
_cell.length_b   1.000
_cell.length_c   1.000
_cell.angle_alpha   90.00
_cell.angle_beta   90.00
_cell.angle_gamma   90.00
#
_symmetry.space_group_name_H-M   'P 1'
#
loop_
_entity.id
_entity.type
_entity.pdbx_description
1 polymer ?
#
loop_
_entity_poly.entity_id
_entity_poly.type
_entity_poly.pdbx_seq_one_letter_code
_entity_poly.pdbx_strand_id
1 'polypeptide(L)'
;MKRYILLLLLCMQGLYAQVEFKATPSKTNLGINERLRVEFSMNGDGDDFVPPSFDGFRVAGPSQMISNTWMNGKRSYSKTYSYVLTPTARGTFTIGQASIVIEGKTYKTSPFKVTVGAAVQTPQQNPQNNPYNPYNNAPDPNVKTGEGIHLVAEINKTSPYVNEPVTVVYKLYVSDNAAVRSWREMDSPAYNDFWS
;
A
#
# COMPACT_ATOMS: atom_id res chain seq x y z
N MET A 1 16.75 46.67 30.29
CA MET A 1 15.36 46.14 30.19
C MET A 1 14.90 46.01 28.74
N LYS A 2 14.83 47.10 27.94
CA LYS A 2 14.41 47.05 26.51
C LYS A 2 15.32 46.21 25.58
N ARG A 3 16.63 46.10 25.85
CA ARG A 3 17.58 45.32 25.03
C ARG A 3 17.41 43.80 25.14
N TYR A 4 16.90 43.28 26.25
CA TYR A 4 16.69 41.84 26.46
C TYR A 4 15.40 41.33 25.82
N ILE A 5 14.41 42.21 25.64
CA ILE A 5 13.15 41.90 24.94
C ILE A 5 13.41 41.65 23.45
N LEU A 6 14.34 42.37 22.82
CA LEU A 6 14.74 42.14 21.43
C LEU A 6 15.43 40.78 21.24
N LEU A 7 16.24 40.36 22.20
CA LEU A 7 16.92 39.06 22.21
C LEU A 7 15.95 37.89 22.42
N LEU A 8 14.90 38.08 23.23
CA LEU A 8 13.85 37.07 23.43
C LEU A 8 12.96 36.90 22.19
N LEU A 9 12.67 37.99 21.45
CA LEU A 9 11.90 37.93 20.21
C LEU A 9 12.66 37.24 19.06
N LEU A 10 13.99 37.30 19.05
CA LEU A 10 14.83 36.67 18.02
C LEU A 10 14.89 35.13 18.17
N CYS A 11 14.68 34.59 19.38
CA CYS A 11 14.63 33.15 19.63
C CYS A 11 13.30 32.48 19.25
N MET A 12 12.29 33.27 18.82
CA MET A 12 10.96 32.76 18.45
C MET A 12 10.75 32.59 16.94
N GLN A 13 11.83 32.58 16.15
CA GLN A 13 11.72 32.23 14.73
C GLN A 13 11.35 30.75 14.60
N GLY A 14 10.10 30.52 14.20
CA GLY A 14 9.43 29.23 14.24
C GLY A 14 10.23 28.11 13.58
N LEU A 15 10.26 26.96 14.26
CA LEU A 15 10.67 25.67 13.69
C LEU A 15 9.63 25.24 12.64
N TYR A 16 9.70 25.80 11.44
CA TYR A 16 8.98 25.24 10.30
C TYR A 16 9.62 23.89 9.95
N ALA A 17 8.80 22.84 9.91
CA ALA A 17 9.27 21.53 9.47
C ALA A 17 9.77 21.66 8.02
N GLN A 18 11.01 21.25 7.76
CA GLN A 18 11.57 21.26 6.43
C GLN A 18 10.76 20.33 5.52
N VAL A 19 10.30 20.85 4.37
CA VAL A 19 9.64 20.03 3.34
C VAL A 19 10.61 18.97 2.85
N GLU A 20 10.15 17.73 2.87
CA GLU A 20 10.88 16.54 2.47
C GLU A 20 10.14 15.88 1.31
N PHE A 21 10.88 15.50 0.27
CA PHE A 21 10.37 14.73 -0.85
C PHE A 21 11.38 13.66 -1.23
N LYS A 22 10.99 12.39 -1.08
CA LYS A 22 11.92 11.25 -1.17
C LYS A 22 11.36 10.15 -2.07
N ALA A 23 12.26 9.50 -2.80
CA ALA A 23 11.98 8.25 -3.51
C ALA A 23 12.58 7.08 -2.72
N THR A 24 11.74 6.10 -2.38
CA THR A 24 12.11 4.95 -1.56
C THR A 24 11.78 3.66 -2.32
N PRO A 25 12.79 2.97 -2.88
CA PRO A 25 12.59 1.65 -3.45
C PRO A 25 12.48 0.58 -2.35
N SER A 26 11.65 -0.42 -2.55
CA SER A 26 11.56 -1.57 -1.63
C SER A 26 12.84 -2.42 -1.61
N LYS A 27 13.62 -2.39 -2.69
CA LYS A 27 14.93 -3.02 -2.84
C LYS A 27 15.69 -2.41 -4.02
N THR A 28 17.01 -2.52 -4.04
CA THR A 28 17.87 -2.04 -5.13
C THR A 28 18.45 -3.17 -5.99
N ASN A 29 18.27 -4.42 -5.57
CA ASN A 29 18.63 -5.62 -6.33
C ASN A 29 17.42 -6.56 -6.37
N LEU A 30 17.09 -7.08 -7.55
CA LEU A 30 15.98 -8.01 -7.75
C LEU A 30 16.22 -8.95 -8.94
N GLY A 31 15.56 -10.09 -8.95
CA GLY A 31 15.49 -10.97 -10.13
C GLY A 31 14.53 -10.45 -11.19
N ILE A 32 14.72 -10.91 -12.42
CA ILE A 32 13.84 -10.60 -13.57
C ILE A 32 12.38 -11.04 -13.37
N ASN A 33 12.14 -12.03 -12.48
CA ASN A 33 10.81 -12.54 -12.13
C ASN A 33 10.20 -11.86 -10.88
N GLU A 34 10.87 -10.88 -10.30
CA GLU A 34 10.39 -10.15 -9.13
C GLU A 34 9.75 -8.80 -9.52
N ARG A 35 9.09 -8.16 -8.57
CA ARG A 35 8.56 -6.80 -8.72
C ARG A 35 9.25 -5.85 -7.74
N LEU A 36 9.45 -4.62 -8.17
CA LEU A 36 9.97 -3.53 -7.36
C LEU A 36 8.84 -2.56 -7.01
N ARG A 37 8.64 -2.25 -5.73
CA ARG A 37 7.78 -1.14 -5.32
C ARG A 37 8.64 0.11 -5.13
N VAL A 38 8.21 1.24 -5.68
CA VAL A 38 8.85 2.54 -5.46
C VAL A 38 7.83 3.50 -4.91
N GLU A 39 8.17 4.15 -3.80
CA GLU A 39 7.29 5.11 -3.12
C GLU A 39 7.91 6.50 -3.16
N PHE A 40 7.14 7.47 -3.62
CA PHE A 40 7.50 8.88 -3.63
C PHE A 40 6.72 9.57 -2.51
N SER A 41 7.36 9.85 -1.39
CA SER A 41 6.72 10.38 -0.18
C SER A 41 7.11 11.83 0.08
N MET A 42 6.15 12.63 0.51
CA MET A 42 6.36 13.99 0.98
C MET A 42 5.60 14.30 2.25
N ASN A 43 6.16 15.18 3.08
CA ASN A 43 5.58 15.62 4.35
C ASN A 43 4.78 16.93 4.24
N GLY A 44 4.51 17.40 3.02
CA GLY A 44 3.70 18.58 2.72
C GLY A 44 2.68 18.27 1.63
N ASP A 45 1.58 19.01 1.64
CA ASP A 45 0.60 18.94 0.57
C ASP A 45 1.17 19.61 -0.69
N GLY A 46 1.08 18.91 -1.81
CA GLY A 46 1.70 19.34 -3.06
C GLY A 46 0.91 18.85 -4.26
N ASP A 47 1.09 19.59 -5.34
CA ASP A 47 0.41 19.43 -6.62
C ASP A 47 1.44 19.23 -7.74
N ASP A 48 0.97 18.98 -8.96
CA ASP A 48 1.80 18.81 -10.16
C ASP A 48 2.91 17.75 -9.99
N PHE A 49 2.56 16.62 -9.39
CA PHE A 49 3.48 15.48 -9.30
C PHE A 49 3.81 14.94 -10.71
N VAL A 50 5.10 14.93 -11.04
CA VAL A 50 5.64 14.35 -12.27
C VAL A 50 6.53 13.15 -11.90
N PRO A 51 6.16 11.92 -12.26
CA PRO A 51 6.99 10.74 -12.01
C PRO A 51 8.26 10.76 -12.87
N PRO A 52 9.31 10.02 -12.46
CA PRO A 52 10.47 9.81 -13.32
C PRO A 52 10.12 8.89 -14.50
N SER A 53 11.00 8.83 -15.50
CA SER A 53 10.95 7.74 -16.47
C SER A 53 11.27 6.40 -15.79
N PHE A 54 10.54 5.36 -16.19
CA PHE A 54 10.71 3.99 -15.73
C PHE A 54 11.21 3.07 -16.86
N ASP A 55 12.18 3.55 -17.63
CA ASP A 55 12.75 2.80 -18.75
C ASP A 55 13.26 1.43 -18.31
N GLY A 56 12.90 0.38 -19.05
CA GLY A 56 13.23 -1.01 -18.71
C GLY A 56 12.25 -1.67 -17.73
N PHE A 57 11.13 -1.01 -17.40
CA PHE A 57 10.08 -1.57 -16.54
C PHE A 57 8.69 -1.40 -17.16
N ARG A 58 7.84 -2.41 -16.96
CA ARG A 58 6.39 -2.28 -17.08
C ARG A 58 5.83 -1.73 -15.76
N VAL A 59 5.03 -0.68 -15.85
CA VAL A 59 4.58 0.11 -14.70
C VAL A 59 3.12 -0.18 -14.38
N ALA A 60 2.81 -0.30 -13.09
CA ALA A 60 1.43 -0.28 -12.57
C ALA A 60 1.32 0.75 -11.42
N GLY A 61 0.32 1.62 -11.50
CA GLY A 61 0.11 2.74 -10.57
C GLY A 61 -0.08 4.08 -11.30
N PRO A 62 0.01 5.22 -10.60
CA PRO A 62 0.26 5.32 -9.15
C PRO A 62 -0.96 4.94 -8.32
N SER A 63 -0.72 4.25 -7.20
CA SER A 63 -1.65 4.30 -6.06
C SER A 63 -1.26 5.45 -5.15
N GLN A 64 -2.23 6.17 -4.60
CA GLN A 64 -1.99 7.31 -3.71
C GLN A 64 -2.42 6.98 -2.29
N MET A 65 -1.65 7.45 -1.31
CA MET A 65 -1.98 7.34 0.11
C MET A 65 -1.71 8.67 0.80
N ILE A 66 -2.68 9.15 1.58
CA ILE A 66 -2.53 10.32 2.45
C ILE A 66 -2.70 9.86 3.89
N SER A 67 -1.76 10.24 4.74
CA SER A 67 -1.78 10.01 6.18
C SER A 67 -1.67 11.36 6.90
N ASN A 68 -2.64 11.65 7.76
CA ASN A 68 -2.62 12.85 8.61
C ASN A 68 -2.86 12.38 10.05
N THR A 69 -1.83 12.47 10.88
CA THR A 69 -1.86 11.97 12.26
C THR A 69 -1.65 13.13 13.22
N TRP A 70 -2.43 13.15 14.30
CA TRP A 70 -2.28 14.11 15.39
C TRP A 70 -1.96 13.35 16.67
N MET A 71 -0.73 13.45 17.17
CA MET A 71 -0.33 12.83 18.44
C MET A 71 0.33 13.86 19.35
N ASN A 72 -0.13 13.97 20.60
CA ASN A 72 0.43 14.85 21.64
C ASN A 72 0.68 16.29 21.15
N GLY A 73 -0.26 16.86 20.39
CA GLY A 73 -0.15 18.22 19.85
C GLY A 73 0.75 18.38 18.63
N LYS A 74 1.42 17.31 18.17
CA LYS A 74 2.22 17.33 16.94
C LYS A 74 1.41 16.73 15.79
N ARG A 75 1.14 17.56 14.78
CA ARG A 75 0.60 17.13 13.50
C ARG A 75 1.71 16.52 12.65
N SER A 76 1.46 15.35 12.06
CA SER A 76 2.30 14.72 11.06
C SER A 76 1.48 14.51 9.80
N TYR A 77 1.99 14.95 8.65
CA TYR A 77 1.38 14.76 7.34
C TYR A 77 2.32 13.95 6.46
N SER A 78 1.77 13.03 5.67
CA SER A 78 2.47 12.32 4.61
C SER A 78 1.53 12.07 3.44
N LYS A 79 1.96 12.42 2.23
CA LYS A 79 1.33 12.00 0.97
C LYS A 79 2.35 11.13 0.23
N THR A 80 1.90 10.00 -0.32
CA THR A 80 2.76 9.02 -0.99
C THR A 80 2.15 8.58 -2.32
N TYR A 81 2.95 8.62 -3.40
CA TYR A 81 2.66 7.95 -4.67
C TYR A 81 3.45 6.64 -4.74
N SER A 82 2.76 5.50 -4.87
CA SER A 82 3.41 4.19 -4.98
C SER A 82 3.22 3.60 -6.38
N TYR A 83 4.32 3.09 -6.94
CA TYR A 83 4.37 2.39 -8.22
C TYR A 83 4.88 0.96 -8.02
N VAL A 84 4.35 0.03 -8.82
CA VAL A 84 4.87 -1.33 -8.94
C VAL A 84 5.52 -1.48 -10.31
N LEU A 85 6.82 -1.74 -10.32
CA LEU A 85 7.65 -1.87 -11.50
C LEU A 85 7.98 -3.35 -11.72
N THR A 86 7.69 -3.86 -12.92
CA THR A 86 8.08 -5.20 -13.36
C THR A 86 9.20 -5.05 -14.39
N PRO A 87 10.41 -5.58 -14.15
CA PRO A 87 11.51 -5.42 -15.10
C PRO A 87 11.23 -6.14 -16.42
N THR A 88 11.63 -5.55 -17.54
CA THR A 88 11.48 -6.16 -18.88
C THR A 88 12.78 -6.81 -19.37
N ALA A 89 13.92 -6.42 -18.81
CA ALA A 89 15.23 -6.97 -19.15
C ALA A 89 16.15 -6.99 -17.91
N ARG A 90 17.24 -7.77 -18.00
CA ARG A 90 18.31 -7.79 -16.99
C ARG A 90 19.27 -6.62 -17.21
N GLY A 91 19.96 -6.22 -16.16
CA GLY A 91 20.94 -5.12 -16.21
C GLY A 91 20.75 -4.12 -15.08
N THR A 92 21.51 -3.03 -15.11
CA THR A 92 21.39 -1.93 -14.16
C THR A 92 20.61 -0.78 -14.79
N PHE A 93 19.48 -0.44 -14.19
CA PHE A 93 18.62 0.66 -14.59
C PHE A 93 18.77 1.81 -13.59
N THR A 94 18.70 3.04 -14.07
CA THR A 94 18.70 4.23 -13.22
C THR A 94 17.30 4.82 -13.23
N ILE A 95 16.65 4.88 -12.07
CA ILE A 95 15.39 5.59 -11.91
C ILE A 95 15.73 7.07 -11.67
N GLY A 96 15.20 7.92 -12.54
CA GLY A 96 15.43 9.36 -12.51
C GLY A 96 14.77 10.06 -11.32
N GLN A 97 14.79 11.39 -11.36
CA GLN A 97 14.14 12.22 -10.35
C GLN A 97 12.65 12.36 -10.64
N ALA A 98 11.81 12.24 -9.61
CA ALA A 98 10.45 12.78 -9.65
C ALA A 98 10.49 14.27 -9.29
N SER A 99 9.46 15.02 -9.69
CA SER A 99 9.25 16.39 -9.22
C SER A 99 7.83 16.61 -8.70
N ILE A 100 7.68 17.55 -7.78
CA ILE A 100 6.39 17.99 -7.24
C ILE A 100 6.47 19.48 -6.87
N VAL A 101 5.34 20.19 -6.92
CA VAL A 101 5.24 21.57 -6.45
C VAL A 101 4.60 21.59 -5.07
N ILE A 102 5.32 22.11 -4.08
CA ILE A 102 4.84 22.28 -2.69
C ILE A 102 5.05 23.75 -2.33
N GLU A 103 3.96 24.44 -1.93
CA GLU A 103 3.99 25.87 -1.59
C GLU A 103 4.64 26.75 -2.68
N GLY A 104 4.36 26.44 -3.96
CA GLY A 104 4.90 27.17 -5.12
C GLY A 104 6.39 26.90 -5.42
N LYS A 105 7.05 25.97 -4.71
CA LYS A 105 8.43 25.56 -4.97
C LYS A 105 8.49 24.16 -5.53
N THR A 106 9.35 23.93 -6.53
CA THR A 106 9.57 22.60 -7.09
C THR A 106 10.58 21.82 -6.24
N TYR A 107 10.14 20.67 -5.73
CA TYR A 107 10.99 19.70 -5.05
C TYR A 107 11.29 18.53 -5.98
N LYS A 108 12.48 17.92 -5.83
CA LYS A 108 12.91 16.77 -6.61
C LYS A 108 13.45 15.67 -5.72
N THR A 109 13.21 14.42 -6.10
CA THR A 109 13.86 13.28 -5.43
C THR A 109 15.29 13.06 -5.93
N SER A 110 16.07 12.31 -5.17
CA SER A 110 17.36 11.80 -5.64
C SER A 110 17.15 10.62 -6.61
N PRO A 111 17.92 10.53 -7.71
CA PRO A 111 17.90 9.35 -8.56
C PRO A 111 18.56 8.16 -7.84
N PHE A 112 18.17 6.94 -8.21
CA PHE A 112 18.75 5.72 -7.64
C PHE A 112 18.88 4.61 -8.68
N LYS A 113 19.80 3.67 -8.42
CA LYS A 113 20.07 2.53 -9.30
C LYS A 113 19.36 1.27 -8.82
N VAL A 114 18.91 0.47 -9.79
CA VAL A 114 18.28 -0.83 -9.58
C VAL A 114 19.00 -1.86 -10.45
N THR A 115 19.49 -2.93 -9.85
CA THR A 115 20.15 -4.02 -10.57
C THR A 115 19.20 -5.21 -10.69
N VAL A 116 18.93 -5.60 -11.92
CA VAL A 116 18.07 -6.74 -12.28
C VAL A 116 18.95 -7.91 -12.68
N GLY A 117 18.97 -8.94 -11.83
CA GLY A 117 19.73 -10.16 -12.02
C GLY A 117 18.96 -11.27 -12.73
N ALA A 118 19.52 -12.47 -12.71
CA ALA A 118 18.82 -13.68 -13.13
C ALA A 118 17.55 -13.91 -12.32
N ALA A 119 16.66 -14.77 -12.82
CA ALA A 119 15.46 -15.14 -12.07
C ALA A 119 15.88 -15.72 -10.73
N VAL A 120 15.32 -15.17 -9.65
CA VAL A 120 15.52 -15.73 -8.32
C VAL A 120 14.77 -17.04 -8.31
N GLN A 121 15.51 -18.13 -8.13
CA GLN A 121 14.91 -19.41 -7.78
C GLN A 121 14.36 -19.22 -6.38
N THR A 122 13.03 -19.15 -6.26
CA THR A 122 12.41 -19.41 -4.97
C THR A 122 12.93 -20.77 -4.54
N PRO A 123 13.63 -20.92 -3.39
CA PRO A 123 13.88 -22.24 -2.89
C PRO A 123 12.51 -22.93 -2.84
N GLN A 124 12.35 -24.06 -3.52
CA GLN A 124 11.29 -24.99 -3.16
C GLN A 124 11.46 -25.17 -1.67
N GLN A 125 10.54 -24.58 -0.92
CA GLN A 125 10.56 -24.65 0.52
C GLN A 125 10.31 -26.12 0.83
N ASN A 126 11.40 -26.85 1.08
CA ASN A 126 11.31 -28.13 1.76
C ASN A 126 10.47 -27.82 3.01
N PRO A 127 9.32 -28.49 3.23
CA PRO A 127 8.49 -28.25 4.40
C PRO A 127 9.17 -28.85 5.63
N GLN A 128 10.29 -28.25 6.04
CA GLN A 128 10.86 -28.51 7.35
C GLN A 128 10.10 -27.62 8.34
N ASN A 129 9.04 -28.21 8.90
CA ASN A 129 8.29 -27.72 10.04
C ASN A 129 9.27 -27.21 11.12
N ASN A 130 9.38 -25.89 11.26
CA ASN A 130 10.01 -25.27 12.42
C ASN A 130 8.87 -24.68 13.29
N PRO A 131 8.50 -25.33 14.40
CA PRO A 131 7.34 -24.96 15.21
C PRO A 131 7.49 -23.65 15.99
N TYR A 132 8.58 -22.89 15.82
CA TYR A 132 8.86 -21.67 16.59
C TYR A 132 8.93 -20.37 15.76
N ASN A 133 8.56 -20.36 14.48
CA ASN A 133 8.54 -19.13 13.67
C ASN A 133 7.10 -18.74 13.22
N PRO A 134 6.46 -17.74 13.85
CA PRO A 134 5.11 -17.30 13.52
C PRO A 134 4.98 -16.52 12.19
N TYR A 135 6.08 -16.36 11.44
CA TYR A 135 6.11 -15.60 10.18
C TYR A 135 6.25 -16.45 8.90
N ASN A 136 6.32 -17.79 9.01
CA ASN A 136 6.30 -18.69 7.85
C ASN A 136 4.86 -18.93 7.37
N ASN A 137 4.28 -17.96 6.65
CA ASN A 137 3.07 -18.19 5.87
C ASN A 137 3.44 -18.49 4.41
N ALA A 138 4.07 -19.63 4.19
CA ALA A 138 3.85 -20.31 2.91
C ALA A 138 2.47 -20.96 3.02
N PRO A 139 1.56 -20.80 2.05
CA PRO A 139 0.31 -21.55 2.06
C PRO A 139 0.70 -23.04 2.02
N ASP A 140 0.47 -23.72 3.14
CA ASP A 140 0.63 -25.17 3.24
C ASP A 140 -0.31 -25.80 2.20
N PRO A 141 0.19 -26.63 1.27
CA PRO A 141 -0.65 -27.32 0.30
C PRO A 141 -1.67 -28.27 0.95
N ASN A 142 -1.57 -28.52 2.26
CA ASN A 142 -2.54 -29.27 3.07
C ASN A 142 -3.50 -28.38 3.89
N VAL A 143 -3.34 -27.05 3.91
CA VAL A 143 -4.36 -26.16 4.48
C VAL A 143 -5.55 -26.19 3.55
N LYS A 144 -6.58 -26.91 3.97
CA LYS A 144 -7.90 -26.84 3.37
C LYS A 144 -8.37 -25.39 3.49
N THR A 145 -8.33 -24.67 2.38
CA THR A 145 -8.89 -23.32 2.27
C THR A 145 -10.35 -23.38 2.74
N GLY A 146 -10.64 -22.76 3.89
CA GLY A 146 -11.99 -22.76 4.49
C GLY A 146 -12.09 -23.32 5.91
N GLU A 147 -11.04 -23.95 6.47
CA GLU A 147 -11.06 -24.29 7.90
C GLU A 147 -11.05 -23.01 8.75
N GLY A 148 -12.09 -22.83 9.57
CA GLY A 148 -12.25 -21.65 10.41
C GLY A 148 -13.03 -20.48 9.79
N ILE A 149 -13.46 -20.59 8.53
CA ILE A 149 -14.32 -19.59 7.89
C ILE A 149 -15.65 -20.26 7.53
N HIS A 150 -16.76 -19.71 8.02
CA HIS A 150 -18.10 -20.21 7.74
C HIS A 150 -19.01 -19.08 7.29
N LEU A 151 -19.60 -19.21 6.09
CA LEU A 151 -20.53 -18.24 5.53
C LEU A 151 -21.95 -18.81 5.61
N VAL A 152 -22.86 -18.06 6.22
CA VAL A 152 -24.29 -18.39 6.31
C VAL A 152 -25.08 -17.32 5.58
N ALA A 153 -26.07 -17.73 4.78
CA ALA A 153 -27.06 -16.84 4.21
C ALA A 153 -28.40 -17.06 4.90
N GLU A 154 -29.01 -16.00 5.42
CA GLU A 154 -30.34 -16.02 6.01
C GLU A 154 -31.30 -15.21 5.14
N ILE A 155 -32.48 -15.77 4.89
CA ILE A 155 -33.55 -15.08 4.17
C ILE A 155 -34.70 -14.78 5.13
N ASN A 156 -35.30 -13.61 5.00
CA ASN A 156 -36.43 -13.23 5.85
C ASN A 156 -37.72 -14.03 5.51
N LYS A 157 -37.88 -14.49 4.26
CA LYS A 157 -39.07 -15.20 3.76
C LYS A 157 -38.71 -16.22 2.68
N THR A 158 -39.27 -17.42 2.78
CA THR A 158 -39.08 -18.53 1.83
C THR A 158 -40.19 -18.65 0.77
N SER A 159 -41.33 -17.99 0.98
CA SER A 159 -42.50 -18.03 0.07
C SER A 159 -43.08 -16.62 -0.14
N PRO A 160 -42.37 -15.73 -0.87
CA PRO A 160 -42.84 -14.38 -1.16
C PRO A 160 -43.92 -14.35 -2.23
N TYR A 161 -44.74 -13.30 -2.24
CA TYR A 161 -45.65 -12.98 -3.35
C TYR A 161 -44.95 -12.12 -4.42
N VAL A 162 -45.57 -12.02 -5.60
CA VAL A 162 -45.09 -11.11 -6.67
C VAL A 162 -45.07 -9.67 -6.15
N ASN A 163 -43.98 -8.95 -6.41
CA ASN A 163 -43.69 -7.59 -5.92
C ASN A 163 -43.48 -7.47 -4.40
N GLU A 164 -43.29 -8.58 -3.68
CA GLU A 164 -42.92 -8.55 -2.27
C GLU A 164 -41.38 -8.59 -2.11
N PRO A 165 -40.79 -7.68 -1.32
CA PRO A 165 -39.34 -7.69 -1.11
C PRO A 165 -38.90 -8.85 -0.21
N VAL A 166 -37.83 -9.53 -0.64
CA VAL A 166 -37.08 -10.53 0.13
C VAL A 166 -35.73 -9.96 0.50
N THR A 167 -35.29 -10.17 1.74
CA THR A 167 -34.00 -9.72 2.23
C THR A 167 -33.11 -10.92 2.51
N VAL A 168 -31.91 -10.90 1.94
CA VAL A 168 -30.86 -11.89 2.20
C VAL A 168 -29.77 -11.25 3.05
N VAL A 169 -29.39 -11.89 4.15
CA VAL A 169 -28.31 -11.46 5.05
C VAL A 169 -27.20 -12.49 5.03
N TYR A 170 -26.00 -12.07 4.64
CA TYR A 170 -24.80 -12.91 4.67
C TYR A 170 -24.03 -12.67 5.97
N LYS A 171 -23.81 -13.74 6.75
CA LYS A 171 -23.03 -13.73 8.00
C LYS A 171 -21.77 -14.54 7.82
N LEU A 172 -20.61 -13.89 7.96
CA LEU A 172 -19.30 -14.53 7.92
C LEU A 172 -18.79 -14.76 9.34
N TYR A 173 -18.66 -16.01 9.73
CA TYR A 173 -18.01 -16.43 10.97
C TYR A 173 -16.55 -16.76 10.67
N VAL A 174 -15.65 -16.20 11.46
CA VAL A 174 -14.21 -16.37 11.31
C VAL A 174 -13.66 -16.79 12.68
N SER A 175 -12.95 -17.90 12.74
CA SER A 175 -12.27 -18.36 13.94
C SER A 175 -11.00 -17.55 14.19
N ASP A 176 -10.54 -17.49 15.45
CA ASP A 176 -9.38 -16.68 15.84
C ASP A 176 -8.06 -17.07 15.11
N ASN A 177 -7.98 -18.31 14.62
CA ASN A 177 -6.86 -18.82 13.83
C ASN A 177 -7.00 -18.59 12.30
N ALA A 178 -8.13 -18.06 11.82
CA ALA A 178 -8.36 -17.75 10.42
C ALA A 178 -8.01 -16.28 10.12
N ALA A 179 -6.91 -16.06 9.40
CA ALA A 179 -6.50 -14.72 9.00
C ALA A 179 -7.20 -14.27 7.71
N VAL A 180 -8.39 -13.64 7.84
CA VAL A 180 -9.03 -12.98 6.69
C VAL A 180 -8.33 -11.64 6.42
N ARG A 181 -7.62 -11.54 5.29
CA ARG A 181 -6.94 -10.31 4.85
C ARG A 181 -7.53 -9.86 3.51
N SER A 182 -7.80 -8.56 3.41
CA SER A 182 -8.32 -7.90 2.19
C SER A 182 -9.71 -8.40 1.77
N TRP A 183 -10.73 -7.96 2.51
CA TRP A 183 -12.13 -8.21 2.20
C TRP A 183 -12.45 -7.53 0.87
N ARG A 184 -12.61 -8.32 -0.18
CA ARG A 184 -13.06 -7.84 -1.48
C ARG A 184 -14.12 -8.81 -1.97
N GLU A 185 -15.33 -8.29 -2.13
CA GLU A 185 -16.37 -8.96 -2.89
C GLU A 185 -15.85 -9.14 -4.33
N MET A 186 -15.70 -10.38 -4.78
CA MET A 186 -15.22 -10.66 -6.13
C MET A 186 -16.36 -10.49 -7.13
N ASP A 187 -17.51 -11.07 -6.82
CA ASP A 187 -18.73 -10.99 -7.60
C ASP A 187 -19.94 -11.02 -6.66
N SER A 188 -20.95 -10.22 -6.98
CA SER A 188 -22.23 -10.25 -6.26
C SER A 188 -23.05 -11.46 -6.71
N PRO A 189 -23.81 -12.10 -5.80
CA PRO A 189 -24.71 -13.19 -6.17
C PRO A 189 -25.78 -12.72 -7.17
N ALA A 190 -26.09 -13.55 -8.16
CA ALA A 190 -27.23 -13.32 -9.02
C ALA A 190 -28.51 -13.83 -8.34
N TYR A 191 -29.54 -12.97 -8.26
CA TYR A 191 -30.85 -13.35 -7.72
C TYR A 191 -31.84 -13.46 -8.88
N ASN A 192 -32.03 -14.68 -9.37
CA ASN A 192 -32.96 -14.95 -10.47
C ASN A 192 -34.37 -14.43 -10.12
N ASP A 193 -34.98 -13.70 -11.05
CA ASP A 193 -36.32 -13.12 -10.91
C ASP A 193 -36.48 -12.04 -9.82
N PHE A 194 -35.37 -11.59 -9.23
CA PHE A 194 -35.31 -10.43 -8.33
C PHE A 194 -34.42 -9.33 -8.93
N TRP A 195 -34.75 -8.08 -8.62
CA TRP A 195 -33.85 -6.94 -8.88
C TRP A 195 -32.86 -6.81 -7.70
N SER A 196 -31.57 -6.71 -8.00
CA SER A 196 -30.48 -6.69 -7.01
C SER A 196 -29.42 -5.64 -7.33
#